data_AF-A0A174HEQ0-F1
#
_entry.id   AF-A0A174HEQ0-F1
#
_cell.length_a   1.000
_cell.length_b   1.000
_cell.length_c   1.000
_cell.angle_alpha   90.00
_cell.angle_beta   90.00
_cell.angle_gamma   90.00
#
_symmetry.space_group_name_H-M   'P 1'
#
loop_
_entity.id
_entity.type
_entity.pdbx_description
1 polymer ?
#
loop_
_entity_poly.entity_id
_entity_poly.type
_entity_poly.pdbx_seq_one_letter_code
_entity_poly.pdbx_strand_id
1 'polypeptide(L)'
;MAKNIYEYIGKKELFRRAQNVSYIELPKIKDLVYSKYEGCEWLENEKITIRSQACGTWILIQNRREHEEEILCGYDGEGNFSRHYVNGKNIAVKADNKSSERLKILMELDLDNLPEQLPDELKGIRTVY
;
A
#
# COMPACT_ATOMS: atom_id res chain seq x y z
N MET A 1 -2.08 14.14 30.28
CA MET A 1 -1.81 13.22 29.16
C MET A 1 -2.05 13.98 27.87
N ALA A 2 -1.07 14.06 26.97
CA ALA A 2 -1.27 14.72 25.68
C ALA A 2 -2.37 13.98 24.90
N LYS A 3 -3.32 14.73 24.34
CA LYS A 3 -4.35 14.17 23.45
C LYS A 3 -3.62 13.57 22.25
N ASN A 4 -3.88 12.31 21.91
CA ASN A 4 -3.30 11.69 20.72
C ASN A 4 -4.01 12.33 19.51
N ILE A 5 -3.41 13.39 18.97
CA ILE A 5 -4.00 14.22 17.90
C ILE A 5 -3.89 13.56 16.52
N TYR A 6 -3.20 12.42 16.42
CA TYR A 6 -2.94 11.72 15.18
C TYR A 6 -3.75 10.42 15.10
N GLU A 7 -4.37 10.22 13.94
CA GLU A 7 -5.08 9.00 13.60
C GLU A 7 -4.21 8.14 12.65
N TYR A 8 -4.17 6.85 12.94
CA TYR A 8 -3.36 5.86 12.23
C TYR A 8 -4.30 4.79 11.67
N ILE A 9 -4.08 4.37 10.43
CA ILE A 9 -4.85 3.32 9.76
C ILE A 9 -4.43 1.92 10.22
N GLY A 10 -3.19 1.78 10.71
CA GLY A 10 -2.66 0.55 11.29
C GLY A 10 -2.04 -0.41 10.27
N LYS A 11 -1.21 -1.33 10.78
CA LYS A 11 -0.43 -2.32 10.02
C LYS A 11 -1.20 -2.99 8.87
N LYS A 12 -2.35 -3.60 9.16
CA LYS A 12 -3.10 -4.40 8.18
C LYS A 12 -3.68 -3.54 7.07
N GLU A 13 -4.28 -2.41 7.42
CA GLU A 13 -4.88 -1.50 6.44
C GLU A 13 -3.82 -0.83 5.56
N LEU A 14 -2.68 -0.42 6.14
CA LEU A 14 -1.55 0.09 5.37
C LEU A 14 -1.07 -0.91 4.34
N PHE A 15 -0.88 -2.16 4.74
CA PHE A 15 -0.46 -3.23 3.84
C PHE A 15 -1.51 -3.48 2.74
N ARG A 16 -2.80 -3.53 3.07
CA ARG A 16 -3.88 -3.73 2.07
C ARG A 16 -3.88 -2.66 1.02
N ARG A 17 -3.83 -1.38 1.43
CA ARG A 17 -3.84 -0.26 0.48
C ARG A 17 -2.65 -0.30 -0.46
N ALA A 18 -1.46 -0.60 0.07
CA ALA A 18 -0.26 -0.78 -0.74
C ALA A 18 -0.41 -1.96 -1.71
N GLN A 19 -0.81 -3.13 -1.21
CA GLN A 19 -0.99 -4.35 -2.00
C GLN A 19 -2.06 -4.21 -3.09
N ASN A 20 -3.07 -3.37 -2.87
CA ASN A 20 -4.21 -3.23 -3.78
C ASN A 20 -3.87 -2.53 -5.10
N VAL A 21 -2.87 -1.65 -5.10
CA VAL A 21 -2.58 -0.76 -6.24
C VAL A 21 -1.11 -0.70 -6.63
N SER A 22 -0.20 -1.25 -5.83
CA SER A 22 1.24 -1.18 -6.15
C SER A 22 1.63 -2.09 -7.31
N TYR A 23 2.56 -1.61 -8.13
CA TYR A 23 3.22 -2.43 -9.15
C TYR A 23 4.43 -3.17 -8.56
N ILE A 24 5.03 -2.63 -7.49
CA ILE A 24 6.06 -3.29 -6.70
C ILE A 24 5.46 -4.52 -5.99
N GLU A 25 6.10 -5.67 -6.18
CA GLU A 25 5.74 -6.89 -5.44
C GLU A 25 6.12 -6.74 -3.96
N LEU A 26 5.12 -6.82 -3.08
CA LEU A 26 5.32 -6.66 -1.64
C LEU A 26 5.63 -8.02 -0.97
N PRO A 27 6.52 -8.04 0.04
CA PRO A 27 6.78 -9.22 0.86
C PRO A 27 5.58 -9.56 1.75
N LYS A 28 5.62 -10.72 2.42
CA LYS A 28 4.58 -11.09 3.39
C LYS A 28 4.57 -10.08 4.53
N ILE A 29 3.38 -9.72 5.02
CA ILE A 29 3.22 -8.70 6.07
C ILE A 29 3.94 -9.06 7.39
N LYS A 30 4.14 -10.35 7.64
CA LYS A 30 4.87 -10.87 8.82
C LYS A 30 6.36 -10.57 8.75
N ASP A 31 6.91 -10.41 7.54
CA ASP A 31 8.31 -10.08 7.30
C ASP A 31 8.56 -8.57 7.38
N LEU A 32 7.52 -7.78 7.71
CA LEU A 32 7.57 -6.34 7.87
C LEU A 32 7.37 -5.94 9.34
N VAL A 33 8.28 -5.08 9.82
CA VAL A 33 8.18 -4.42 11.12
C VAL A 33 7.26 -3.22 11.00
N TYR A 34 6.34 -3.06 11.94
CA TYR A 34 5.42 -1.93 11.98
C TYR A 34 5.85 -0.92 13.05
N SER A 35 5.96 0.34 12.64
CA SER A 35 6.36 1.47 13.50
C SER A 35 5.45 2.66 13.25
N LYS A 36 5.32 3.55 14.25
CA LYS A 36 4.56 4.80 14.13
C LYS A 36 5.13 5.90 15.00
N TYR A 37 5.06 7.14 14.51
CA TYR A 37 5.52 8.33 15.21
C TYR A 37 4.86 9.59 14.62
N GLU A 38 4.32 10.46 15.48
CA GLU A 38 3.80 11.80 15.12
C GLU A 38 2.98 11.88 13.82
N GLY A 39 2.00 10.98 13.65
CA GLY A 39 1.10 10.97 12.48
C GLY A 39 1.69 10.36 11.22
N CYS A 40 2.85 9.73 11.33
CA CYS A 40 3.45 8.87 10.32
C CYS A 40 3.46 7.42 10.84
N GLU A 41 3.11 6.46 9.99
CA GLU A 41 3.27 5.03 10.27
C GLU A 41 3.94 4.34 9.09
N TRP A 42 4.68 3.28 9.34
CA TRP A 42 5.35 2.55 8.28
C TRP A 42 5.52 1.07 8.58
N LEU A 43 5.56 0.30 7.51
CA LEU A 43 6.00 -1.08 7.45
C LEU A 43 7.35 -1.11 6.75
N GLU A 44 8.34 -1.78 7.33
CA GLU A 44 9.65 -1.90 6.69
C GLU A 44 10.35 -3.22 6.96
N ASN A 45 11.23 -3.56 6.02
CA ASN A 45 12.31 -4.51 6.19
C ASN A 45 13.54 -4.01 5.44
N GLU A 46 14.53 -4.88 5.22
CA GLU A 46 15.77 -4.53 4.53
C GLU A 46 15.57 -4.05 3.07
N LYS A 47 14.47 -4.45 2.41
CA LYS A 47 14.22 -4.20 0.98
C LYS A 47 13.10 -3.19 0.74
N ILE A 48 11.99 -3.35 1.45
CA ILE A 48 10.76 -2.60 1.22
C ILE A 48 10.49 -1.65 2.38
N THR A 49 10.01 -0.46 2.05
CA THR A 49 9.38 0.47 3.01
C THR A 49 8.04 0.90 2.46
N ILE A 50 6.98 0.73 3.25
CA ILE A 50 5.63 1.24 2.98
C ILE A 50 5.36 2.26 4.07
N ARG A 51 5.20 3.53 3.72
CA ARG A 51 4.95 4.62 4.67
C ARG A 51 3.58 5.23 4.41
N SER A 52 2.88 5.57 5.47
CA SER A 52 1.61 6.28 5.44
C SER A 52 1.68 7.60 6.20
N GLN A 53 1.03 8.61 5.64
CA GLN A 53 0.77 9.90 6.25
C GLN A 53 -0.68 10.32 6.02
N ALA A 54 -1.14 11.29 6.80
CA ALA A 54 -2.49 11.86 6.68
C ALA A 54 -3.58 10.77 6.66
N CYS A 55 -3.59 9.91 7.68
CA CYS A 55 -4.58 8.83 7.83
C CYS A 55 -4.71 7.91 6.60
N GLY A 56 -3.59 7.61 5.92
CA GLY A 56 -3.60 6.73 4.76
C GLY A 56 -4.04 7.37 3.45
N THR A 57 -4.25 8.69 3.42
CA THR A 57 -4.49 9.42 2.17
C THR A 57 -3.22 9.55 1.33
N TRP A 58 -2.05 9.43 1.95
CA TRP A 58 -0.74 9.40 1.29
C TRP A 58 0.00 8.12 1.67
N ILE A 59 0.44 7.38 0.65
CA ILE A 59 1.28 6.18 0.82
C ILE A 59 2.51 6.28 -0.09
N LEU A 60 3.68 6.01 0.47
CA LEU A 60 4.94 5.83 -0.23
C LEU A 60 5.32 4.35 -0.16
N ILE A 61 5.68 3.74 -1.28
CA ILE A 61 6.20 2.39 -1.36
C ILE A 61 7.57 2.47 -2.01
N GLN A 62 8.60 2.04 -1.32
CA GLN A 62 9.97 2.09 -1.81
C GLN A 62 10.57 0.69 -1.83
N ASN A 63 11.06 0.28 -2.99
CA ASN A 63 11.94 -0.87 -3.15
C ASN A 63 13.38 -0.39 -3.21
N ARG A 64 14.09 -0.52 -2.08
CA ARG A 64 15.48 -0.05 -1.91
C ARG A 64 16.47 -0.85 -2.77
N ARG A 65 16.13 -2.09 -3.16
CA ARG A 65 17.01 -2.95 -3.95
C ARG A 65 16.98 -2.59 -5.43
N GLU A 66 15.78 -2.38 -5.97
CA GLU A 66 15.59 -2.08 -7.39
C GLU A 66 15.58 -0.57 -7.69
N HIS A 67 15.74 0.27 -6.65
CA HIS A 67 15.64 1.72 -6.75
C HIS A 67 14.32 2.20 -7.34
N GLU A 68 13.23 1.50 -7.01
CA GLU A 68 11.87 1.85 -7.42
C GLU A 68 11.12 2.52 -6.28
N GLU A 69 10.36 3.56 -6.63
CA GLU A 69 9.55 4.33 -5.72
C GLU A 69 8.16 4.55 -6.31
N GLU A 70 7.13 4.29 -5.52
CA GLU A 70 5.76 4.62 -5.82
C GLU A 70 5.17 5.58 -4.77
N ILE A 71 4.47 6.60 -5.23
CA ILE A 71 3.73 7.53 -4.36
C ILE A 71 2.26 7.53 -4.76
N LEU A 72 1.40 7.21 -3.81
CA LEU A 72 -0.05 7.11 -3.93
C LEU A 72 -0.70 8.24 -3.14
N CYS A 73 -1.55 9.04 -3.78
CA CYS A 73 -2.15 10.23 -3.16
C CYS A 73 -3.67 10.30 -3.37
N GLY A 74 -4.38 10.74 -2.33
CA GLY A 74 -5.81 11.01 -2.39
C GLY A 74 -6.63 9.73 -2.41
N TYR A 75 -6.48 8.91 -1.36
CA TYR A 75 -7.30 7.72 -1.15
C TYR A 75 -8.79 8.08 -1.07
N ASP A 76 -9.62 7.39 -1.83
CA ASP A 76 -11.07 7.63 -1.90
C ASP A 76 -11.89 6.95 -0.79
N GLY A 77 -11.27 6.02 -0.04
CA GLY A 77 -11.97 5.19 0.94
C GLY A 77 -12.39 3.82 0.42
N GLU A 78 -12.39 3.63 -0.91
CA GLU A 78 -12.96 2.49 -1.61
C GLU A 78 -11.93 1.71 -2.45
N GLY A 79 -10.65 2.05 -2.32
CA GLY A 79 -9.53 1.29 -2.88
C GLY A 79 -8.72 2.02 -3.93
N ASN A 80 -9.12 3.22 -4.36
CA ASN A 80 -8.36 4.00 -5.35
C ASN A 80 -7.59 5.14 -4.71
N PHE A 81 -6.53 5.53 -5.41
CA PHE A 81 -5.82 6.78 -5.19
C PHE A 81 -6.00 7.66 -6.42
N SER A 82 -6.29 8.95 -6.18
CA SER A 82 -6.47 9.94 -7.25
C SER A 82 -5.20 10.16 -8.09
N ARG A 83 -4.01 9.85 -7.56
CA ARG A 83 -2.72 9.99 -8.24
C ARG A 83 -1.78 8.87 -7.85
N HIS A 84 -0.96 8.46 -8.82
CA HIS A 84 0.12 7.48 -8.64
C HIS A 84 1.34 7.97 -9.39
N TYR A 85 2.45 8.10 -8.67
CA TYR A 85 3.74 8.46 -9.23
C TYR A 85 4.63 7.23 -9.14
N VAL A 86 5.37 6.94 -10.20
CA VAL A 86 6.43 5.92 -10.21
C VAL A 86 7.73 6.61 -10.58
N ASN A 87 8.73 6.56 -9.69
CA ASN A 87 10.01 7.24 -9.82
C ASN A 87 9.87 8.72 -10.21
N GLY A 88 8.94 9.42 -9.55
CA GLY A 88 8.65 10.85 -9.78
C GLY A 88 7.80 11.16 -11.01
N LYS A 89 7.49 10.19 -11.89
CA LYS A 89 6.61 10.38 -13.05
C LYS A 89 5.17 10.05 -12.66
N ASN A 90 4.25 11.01 -12.86
CA ASN A 90 2.82 10.73 -12.74
C ASN A 90 2.43 9.77 -13.86
N ILE A 91 2.04 8.55 -13.50
CA ILE A 91 1.43 7.62 -14.42
C ILE A 91 -0.07 7.86 -14.31
N ALA A 92 -0.67 8.45 -15.34
CA ALA A 92 -2.10 8.74 -15.32
C ALA A 92 -2.87 7.45 -15.08
N VAL A 93 -3.36 7.26 -13.85
CA VAL A 93 -4.10 6.06 -13.48
C VAL A 93 -5.47 6.20 -14.11
N LYS A 94 -5.77 5.40 -15.15
CA LYS A 94 -7.18 5.14 -15.46
C LYS A 94 -7.76 4.48 -14.21
N ALA A 95 -8.91 4.96 -13.74
CA ALA A 95 -9.60 4.34 -12.61
C ALA A 95 -9.58 2.82 -12.78
N ASP A 96 -8.93 2.14 -11.84
CA ASP A 96 -8.87 0.69 -11.87
C ASP A 96 -10.22 0.19 -11.40
N ASN A 97 -11.05 -0.18 -12.36
CA ASN A 97 -12.42 -0.62 -12.11
C ASN A 97 -12.53 -1.93 -11.33
N LYS A 98 -11.40 -2.52 -10.91
CA LYS A 98 -11.33 -3.70 -10.07
C LYS A 98 -10.69 -3.43 -8.70
N SER A 99 -10.23 -2.20 -8.43
CA SER A 99 -9.53 -1.87 -7.18
C SER A 99 -10.40 -2.10 -5.95
N SER A 100 -11.69 -1.78 -6.04
CA SER A 100 -12.66 -1.97 -4.96
C SER A 100 -12.95 -3.45 -4.72
N GLU A 101 -13.08 -4.26 -5.77
CA GLU A 101 -13.25 -5.71 -5.69
C GLU A 101 -12.01 -6.38 -5.09
N ARG A 102 -10.82 -6.00 -5.56
CA ARG A 102 -9.56 -6.52 -4.99
C ARG A 102 -9.40 -6.14 -3.53
N LEU A 103 -9.77 -4.91 -3.16
CA LEU A 103 -9.76 -4.49 -1.77
C LEU A 103 -10.68 -5.34 -0.90
N LYS A 104 -11.91 -5.65 -1.37
CA LYS A 104 -12.83 -6.55 -0.66
C LYS A 104 -12.20 -7.93 -0.44
N ILE A 105 -11.56 -8.50 -1.45
CA ILE A 105 -10.83 -9.78 -1.31
C ILE A 105 -9.73 -9.64 -0.25
N LEU A 106 -8.89 -8.60 -0.33
CA LEU A 106 -7.82 -8.33 0.64
C LEU A 106 -8.33 -8.10 2.08
N MET A 107 -9.58 -7.66 2.26
CA MET A 107 -10.21 -7.51 3.57
C MET A 107 -10.54 -8.86 4.20
N GLU A 108 -10.91 -9.86 3.39
CA GLU A 108 -11.31 -11.20 3.83
C GLU A 108 -10.10 -12.13 4.04
N LEU A 109 -8.96 -11.84 3.42
CA LEU A 109 -7.75 -12.65 3.53
C LEU A 109 -7.08 -12.53 4.90
N ASP A 110 -6.56 -13.66 5.39
CA ASP A 110 -5.60 -13.68 6.49
C ASP A 110 -4.23 -13.17 6.00
N LEU A 111 -4.02 -11.86 6.16
CA LEU A 111 -2.80 -11.20 5.72
C LEU A 111 -1.53 -11.77 6.34
N ASP A 112 -1.62 -12.29 7.57
CA ASP A 112 -0.46 -12.82 8.29
C ASP A 112 -0.01 -14.17 7.69
N ASN A 113 -0.94 -14.89 7.05
CA ASN A 113 -0.73 -16.19 6.40
C ASN A 113 -1.07 -16.15 4.90
N LEU A 114 -0.67 -15.07 4.22
CA LEU A 114 -0.87 -14.98 2.76
C LEU A 114 -0.19 -16.16 2.05
N PRO A 115 -0.90 -16.77 1.07
CA PRO A 115 -0.31 -17.80 0.22
C PRO A 115 0.90 -17.24 -0.55
N GLU A 116 1.84 -18.10 -0.91
CA GLU A 116 2.99 -17.69 -1.74
C GLU A 116 2.57 -17.13 -3.11
N GLN A 117 1.44 -17.61 -3.63
CA GLN A 117 0.81 -17.06 -4.82
C GLN A 117 -0.49 -16.39 -4.40
N LEU A 118 -0.60 -15.09 -4.67
CA LEU A 118 -1.86 -14.38 -4.52
C LEU A 118 -2.91 -14.96 -5.51
N PRO A 119 -4.21 -14.87 -5.18
CA PRO A 119 -5.29 -15.15 -6.13
C PRO A 119 -5.08 -14.43 -7.46
N ASP A 120 -5.48 -15.05 -8.58
CA ASP A 120 -5.29 -14.49 -9.93
C ASP A 120 -6.01 -13.13 -10.09
N GLU A 121 -7.10 -12.93 -9.35
CA GLU A 121 -7.86 -11.69 -9.26
C GLU A 121 -7.03 -10.51 -8.72
N LEU A 122 -5.99 -10.80 -7.93
CA LEU A 122 -5.05 -9.81 -7.38
C LEU A 122 -3.81 -9.59 -8.28
N LYS A 123 -3.54 -10.46 -9.27
CA LYS A 123 -2.36 -10.38 -10.16
C LYS A 123 -2.51 -9.35 -11.30
N GLY A 124 -3.72 -8.83 -11.53
CA GLY A 124 -4.09 -8.05 -12.72
C GLY A 124 -3.44 -6.68 -12.89
N ILE A 125 -2.58 -6.24 -11.98
CA ILE A 125 -2.01 -4.88 -11.98
C ILE A 125 -0.67 -4.81 -12.75
N ARG A 126 -0.07 -5.94 -13.15
CA ARG A 126 1.34 -5.99 -13.60
C ARG A 126 1.66 -5.49 -15.02
N THR A 127 0.74 -4.83 -15.72
CA THR A 127 1.05 -4.33 -17.08
C THR A 127 1.25 -2.82 -17.05
N VAL A 128 2.51 -2.41 -16.90
CA VAL A 128 2.94 -1.03 -17.20
C VAL A 128 3.17 -0.96 -18.72
N TYR A 129 2.49 -0.05 -19.40
CA TYR A 129 2.74 0.27 -20.82
C TYR A 129 4.04 1.07 -21.00
#